data_AF-A0A7S0MXI3-F1
#
_entry.id   AF-A0A7S0MXI3-F1
#
_cell.length_a   1.000
_cell.length_b   1.000
_cell.length_c   1.000
_cell.angle_alpha   90.00
_cell.angle_beta   90.00
_cell.angle_gamma   90.00
#
_symmetry.space_group_name_H-M   'P 1'
#
loop_
_entity.id
_entity.type
_entity.pdbx_description
1 polymer ?
#
loop_
_entity_poly.entity_id
_entity_poly.type
_entity_poly.pdbx_seq_one_letter_code
_entity_poly.pdbx_strand_id
1 'polypeptide(L)'
;SDHLTLLALLRGEGAAKGLFPPVPLAYMADRVTTLAKGNFLKYFKWDGGEEYNGRPWAPELLPSDSALIVYLFSAFMKAPGWVFPAPAAAGGLTFQGLTSAARLFIGPLPARPPERYAAVLAAWPPAKPKGCTAVVAPRVHPPQFGVIIDGEQQCVLQGSKGAFHALLLLLLHAHKEDGGSLGGVPLDNHLVRLGALFKPRP
;
A
#
# COMPACT_ATOMS: atom_id res chain seq x y z
N SER A 1 -18.26 -12.48 6.76
CA SER A 1 -16.80 -12.40 7.02
C SER A 1 -16.19 -11.16 6.37
N ASP A 2 -16.50 -10.89 5.11
CA ASP A 2 -15.73 -9.98 4.26
C ASP A 2 -15.83 -8.51 4.68
N HIS A 3 -17.01 -8.06 5.09
CA HIS A 3 -17.22 -6.72 5.65
C HIS A 3 -16.36 -6.46 6.90
N LEU A 4 -16.17 -7.46 7.77
CA LEU A 4 -15.31 -7.31 8.95
C LEU A 4 -13.83 -7.21 8.58
N THR A 5 -13.39 -7.96 7.57
CA THR A 5 -12.01 -7.87 7.05
C THR A 5 -11.75 -6.53 6.39
N LEU A 6 -12.72 -6.02 5.62
CA LEU A 6 -12.67 -4.67 5.05
C LEU A 6 -12.63 -3.60 6.15
N LEU A 7 -13.45 -3.72 7.18
CA LEU A 7 -13.41 -2.81 8.32
C LEU A 7 -12.07 -2.85 9.06
N ALA A 8 -11.53 -4.04 9.32
CA ALA A 8 -10.21 -4.18 9.94
C ALA A 8 -9.12 -3.52 9.08
N LEU A 9 -9.17 -3.72 7.76
CA LEU A 9 -8.31 -3.03 6.82
C LEU A 9 -8.51 -1.50 6.93
N LEU A 10 -9.74 -1.00 6.84
CA LEU A 10 -10.00 0.45 7.00
C LEU A 10 -9.62 1.01 8.38
N ARG A 11 -9.36 0.20 9.40
CA ARG A 11 -8.81 0.63 10.69
C ARG A 11 -7.28 0.62 10.75
N GLY A 12 -6.63 0.18 9.69
CA GLY A 12 -5.21 -0.15 9.71
C GLY A 12 -4.89 -1.37 10.59
N GLU A 13 -5.90 -2.18 10.94
CA GLU A 13 -5.74 -3.39 11.76
C GLU A 13 -5.22 -4.56 10.89
N GLY A 14 -4.46 -5.46 11.51
CA GLY A 14 -3.88 -6.62 10.82
C GLY A 14 -2.67 -6.25 9.96
N ALA A 15 -2.77 -6.47 8.64
CA ALA A 15 -1.65 -6.32 7.71
C ALA A 15 -1.11 -4.89 7.61
N ALA A 16 -1.85 -3.87 8.05
CA ALA A 16 -1.43 -2.47 7.96
C ALA A 16 -0.87 -1.91 9.27
N LYS A 17 -0.79 -2.76 10.31
CA LYS A 17 -0.43 -2.34 11.66
C LYS A 17 0.91 -1.62 11.63
N GLY A 18 0.93 -0.39 12.11
CA GLY A 18 2.13 0.44 12.17
C GLY A 18 2.38 1.33 10.95
N LEU A 19 1.61 1.22 9.86
CA LEU A 19 1.68 2.17 8.74
C LEU A 19 1.12 3.54 9.12
N PHE A 20 0.03 3.56 9.89
CA PHE A 20 -0.58 4.78 10.42
C PHE A 20 -0.54 4.83 11.96
N PRO A 21 -0.65 6.03 12.58
CA PRO A 21 -1.09 6.12 13.97
C PRO A 21 -2.49 5.51 14.12
N PRO A 22 -3.00 5.28 15.34
CA PRO A 22 -4.40 4.90 15.53
C PRO A 22 -5.33 5.94 14.88
N VAL A 23 -5.96 5.58 13.75
CA VAL A 23 -6.82 6.50 13.00
C VAL A 23 -8.29 6.20 13.31
N PRO A 24 -9.13 7.23 13.57
CA PRO A 24 -10.57 7.02 13.69
C PRO A 24 -11.18 6.40 12.41
N LEU A 25 -11.96 5.32 12.55
CA LEU A 25 -12.60 4.65 11.42
C LEU A 25 -13.46 5.61 10.59
N ALA A 26 -14.24 6.47 11.26
CA ALA A 26 -15.10 7.43 10.58
C ALA A 26 -14.29 8.42 9.73
N TYR A 27 -13.14 8.90 10.22
CA TYR A 27 -12.25 9.72 9.40
C TYR A 27 -11.78 8.99 8.14
N MET A 28 -11.32 7.74 8.28
CA MET A 28 -10.88 6.96 7.11
C MET A 28 -12.03 6.72 6.13
N ALA A 29 -13.22 6.36 6.61
CA ALA A 29 -14.39 6.14 5.77
C ALA A 29 -14.81 7.42 5.03
N ASP A 30 -14.89 8.55 5.73
CA ASP A 30 -15.25 9.85 5.15
C ASP A 30 -14.21 10.31 4.12
N ARG A 31 -12.92 10.10 4.44
CA ARG A 31 -11.82 10.50 3.56
C ARG A 31 -11.76 9.65 2.30
N VAL A 32 -11.85 8.32 2.43
CA VAL A 32 -11.91 7.39 1.28
C VAL A 32 -13.12 7.73 0.40
N THR A 33 -14.29 7.96 1.02
CA THR A 33 -15.51 8.34 0.30
C THR A 33 -15.32 9.66 -0.45
N THR A 34 -14.68 10.65 0.18
CA THR A 34 -14.41 11.95 -0.45
C THR A 34 -13.42 11.84 -1.61
N LEU A 35 -12.34 11.07 -1.44
CA LEU A 35 -11.37 10.82 -2.51
C LEU A 35 -11.97 10.06 -3.70
N ALA A 36 -12.96 9.20 -3.43
CA ALA A 36 -13.70 8.48 -4.47
C ALA A 36 -14.69 9.35 -5.26
N LYS A 37 -14.98 10.59 -4.81
CA LYS A 37 -15.89 11.50 -5.52
C LYS A 37 -15.20 12.15 -6.72
N GLY A 38 -15.95 12.23 -7.82
CA GLY A 38 -15.50 12.86 -9.06
C GLY A 38 -14.46 12.01 -9.80
N ASN A 39 -13.77 12.63 -10.75
CA ASN A 39 -12.73 11.97 -11.53
C ASN A 39 -11.34 12.33 -11.00
N PHE A 40 -10.36 11.44 -11.20
CA PHE A 40 -8.93 11.70 -10.98
C PHE A 40 -8.55 12.17 -9.56
N LEU A 41 -9.22 11.67 -8.52
CA LEU A 41 -8.94 12.07 -7.13
C LEU A 41 -9.00 13.60 -6.94
N LYS A 42 -10.01 14.27 -7.52
CA LYS A 42 -10.19 15.74 -7.51
C LYS A 42 -9.95 16.40 -6.14
N TYR A 43 -10.30 15.71 -5.07
CA TYR A 43 -10.22 16.22 -3.69
C TYR A 43 -8.90 15.90 -2.98
N PHE A 44 -7.93 15.30 -3.69
CA PHE A 44 -6.65 14.89 -3.13
C PHE A 44 -5.79 16.06 -2.68
N LYS A 45 -5.30 15.97 -1.44
CA LYS A 45 -4.36 16.90 -0.80
C LYS A 45 -3.08 16.14 -0.47
N TRP A 46 -2.06 16.31 -1.28
CA TRP A 46 -0.88 15.44 -1.24
C TRP A 46 -0.12 15.48 0.10
N ASP A 47 -0.05 16.62 0.76
CA ASP A 47 0.64 16.86 2.03
C ASP A 47 -0.29 16.89 3.23
N GLY A 48 -1.59 16.67 3.03
CA GLY A 48 -2.60 16.89 4.06
C GLY A 48 -3.78 15.93 3.98
N GLY A 49 -4.81 16.25 4.75
CA GLY A 49 -6.08 15.56 4.77
C GLY A 49 -7.25 16.52 4.98
N GLU A 50 -8.33 16.05 5.59
CA GLU A 50 -9.51 16.87 5.87
C GLU A 50 -9.65 17.12 7.38
N GLU A 51 -10.42 18.15 7.73
CA GLU A 51 -10.90 18.35 9.09
C GLU A 51 -11.66 17.11 9.59
N TYR A 52 -11.55 16.81 10.87
CA TYR A 52 -12.30 15.73 11.51
C TYR A 52 -12.85 16.16 12.87
N ASN A 53 -14.16 15.99 13.07
CA ASN A 53 -14.85 16.37 14.32
C ASN A 53 -14.56 17.81 14.77
N GLY A 54 -14.61 18.78 13.84
CA GLY A 54 -14.37 20.19 14.15
C GLY A 54 -12.91 20.55 14.42
N ARG A 55 -11.97 19.61 14.22
CA ARG A 55 -10.54 19.82 14.44
C ARG A 55 -9.78 19.84 13.11
N PRO A 56 -8.96 20.86 12.87
CA PRO A 56 -8.09 20.91 11.69
C PRO A 56 -7.23 19.65 11.58
N TRP A 57 -6.92 19.27 10.35
CA TRP A 57 -6.02 18.16 10.08
C TRP A 57 -4.63 18.43 10.69
N ALA A 58 -4.06 17.42 11.35
CA ALA A 58 -2.71 17.45 11.90
C ALA A 58 -1.97 16.15 11.54
N PRO A 59 -0.73 16.23 11.01
CA PRO A 59 0.02 15.07 10.51
C PRO A 59 0.35 14.03 11.59
N GLU A 60 0.41 14.43 12.85
CA GLU A 60 0.67 13.55 14.00
C GLU A 60 -0.54 12.69 14.36
N LEU A 61 -1.75 13.15 14.00
CA LEU A 61 -3.02 12.55 14.41
C LEU A 61 -3.72 11.81 13.28
N LEU A 62 -3.61 12.31 12.05
CA LEU A 62 -4.37 11.81 10.90
C LEU A 62 -3.44 11.57 9.71
N PRO A 63 -3.68 10.51 8.92
CA PRO A 63 -2.89 10.26 7.72
C PRO A 63 -3.15 11.36 6.68
N SER A 64 -2.12 11.66 5.89
CA SER A 64 -2.27 12.44 4.66
C SER A 64 -2.89 11.58 3.55
N ASP A 65 -3.47 12.22 2.53
CA ASP A 65 -4.04 11.50 1.41
C ASP A 65 -2.99 10.68 0.65
N SER A 66 -1.76 11.18 0.53
CA SER A 66 -0.68 10.43 -0.11
C SER A 66 -0.40 9.12 0.62
N ALA A 67 -0.35 9.16 1.96
CA ALA A 67 -0.14 7.97 2.77
C ALA A 67 -1.36 7.02 2.69
N LEU A 68 -2.57 7.58 2.68
CA LEU A 68 -3.83 6.83 2.48
C LEU A 68 -3.89 6.13 1.13
N ILE A 69 -3.47 6.78 0.03
CA ILE A 69 -3.45 6.18 -1.31
C ILE A 69 -2.46 5.02 -1.40
N VAL A 70 -1.24 5.20 -0.88
CA VAL A 70 -0.24 4.12 -0.82
C VAL A 70 -0.78 2.93 -0.02
N TYR A 71 -1.46 3.21 1.08
CA TYR A 71 -2.11 2.18 1.88
C TYR A 71 -3.22 1.44 1.12
N LEU A 72 -4.18 2.17 0.55
CA LEU A 72 -5.30 1.58 -0.18
C LEU A 72 -4.84 0.77 -1.38
N PHE A 73 -3.84 1.24 -2.11
CA PHE A 73 -3.19 0.48 -3.17
C PHE A 73 -2.63 -0.85 -2.63
N SER A 74 -1.90 -0.81 -1.52
CA SER A 74 -1.29 -2.01 -0.94
C SER A 74 -2.34 -3.02 -0.47
N ALA A 75 -3.40 -2.51 0.15
CA ALA A 75 -4.57 -3.27 0.56
C ALA A 75 -5.27 -3.94 -0.63
N PHE A 76 -5.51 -3.18 -1.71
CA PHE A 76 -6.07 -3.69 -2.96
C PHE A 76 -5.19 -4.79 -3.56
N MET A 77 -3.87 -4.62 -3.56
CA MET A 77 -2.95 -5.66 -4.05
C MET A 77 -2.97 -6.92 -3.17
N LYS A 78 -3.21 -6.81 -1.86
CA LYS A 78 -3.37 -7.97 -0.98
C LYS A 78 -4.70 -8.71 -1.16
N ALA A 79 -5.75 -8.00 -1.56
CA ALA A 79 -7.08 -8.55 -1.80
C ALA A 79 -7.64 -8.03 -3.14
N PRO A 80 -7.13 -8.53 -4.28
CA PRO A 80 -7.60 -8.10 -5.60
C PRO A 80 -9.12 -8.23 -5.71
N GLY A 81 -9.77 -7.19 -6.24
CA GLY A 81 -11.23 -7.12 -6.34
C GLY A 81 -11.96 -7.02 -4.98
N TRP A 82 -11.26 -6.71 -3.89
CA TRP A 82 -11.79 -6.69 -2.52
C TRP A 82 -12.39 -8.03 -2.07
N VAL A 83 -11.89 -9.12 -2.66
CA VAL A 83 -12.28 -10.48 -2.29
C VAL A 83 -11.38 -10.95 -1.16
N PHE A 84 -11.95 -11.10 0.03
CA PHE A 84 -11.24 -11.57 1.21
C PHE A 84 -11.43 -13.08 1.35
N PRO A 85 -10.35 -13.87 1.53
CA PRO A 85 -10.51 -15.29 1.72
C PRO A 85 -11.20 -15.58 3.06
N ALA A 86 -11.94 -16.68 3.12
CA ALA A 86 -12.50 -17.18 4.38
C ALA A 86 -11.37 -17.38 5.41
N PRO A 87 -11.60 -17.12 6.70
CA PRO A 87 -10.60 -17.34 7.73
C PRO A 87 -10.25 -18.83 7.78
N ALA A 88 -9.15 -19.22 7.15
CA ALA A 88 -8.60 -20.56 7.30
C ALA A 88 -8.11 -20.73 8.74
N ALA A 89 -8.52 -21.82 9.39
CA ALA A 89 -7.94 -22.25 10.65
C ALA A 89 -6.43 -22.40 10.44
N ALA A 90 -5.65 -21.50 11.06
CA ALA A 90 -4.19 -21.53 11.13
C ALA A 90 -3.45 -21.83 9.80
N GLY A 91 -3.27 -20.81 8.94
CA GLY A 91 -2.24 -20.88 7.90
C GLY A 91 -2.54 -20.11 6.62
N GLY A 92 -2.31 -18.79 6.63
CA GLY A 92 -2.17 -17.97 5.42
C GLY A 92 -3.48 -17.60 4.71
N LEU A 93 -3.61 -16.32 4.34
CA LEU A 93 -4.67 -15.86 3.45
C LEU A 93 -4.40 -16.43 2.05
N THR A 94 -5.23 -17.37 1.58
CA THR A 94 -5.13 -17.93 0.23
C THR A 94 -6.18 -17.32 -0.69
N PHE A 95 -5.78 -16.56 -1.69
CA PHE A 95 -6.66 -16.10 -2.76
C PHE A 95 -6.47 -17.03 -3.98
N GLN A 96 -7.53 -17.67 -4.48
CA GLN A 96 -7.59 -18.41 -5.76
C GLN A 96 -6.28 -19.10 -6.22
N GLY A 97 -5.73 -20.01 -5.42
CA GLY A 97 -4.52 -20.78 -5.78
C GLY A 97 -3.17 -20.13 -5.46
N LEU A 98 -3.13 -18.91 -4.91
CA LEU A 98 -1.94 -18.34 -4.31
C LEU A 98 -1.80 -18.88 -2.88
N THR A 99 -0.90 -19.84 -2.72
CA THR A 99 -0.56 -20.48 -1.44
C THR A 99 0.01 -19.48 -0.42
N SER A 100 0.17 -19.93 0.83
CA SER A 100 0.76 -19.33 2.04
C SER A 100 2.02 -18.42 1.92
N ALA A 101 2.52 -18.09 0.74
CA ALA A 101 3.65 -17.21 0.51
C ALA A 101 3.20 -15.82 -0.02
N ALA A 102 2.34 -15.11 0.72
CA ALA A 102 2.07 -13.70 0.44
C ALA A 102 3.39 -12.91 0.56
N ARG A 103 4.00 -12.59 -0.57
CA ARG A 103 5.27 -11.85 -0.67
C ARG A 103 5.08 -10.35 -0.69
N LEU A 104 3.86 -9.85 -0.46
CA LEU A 104 3.60 -8.42 -0.23
C LEU A 104 3.44 -8.18 1.27
N PHE A 105 4.36 -7.45 1.87
CA PHE A 105 4.26 -7.01 3.26
C PHE A 105 3.75 -5.58 3.32
N ILE A 106 2.96 -5.28 4.35
CA ILE A 106 2.52 -3.92 4.66
C ILE A 106 2.86 -3.73 6.13
N GLY A 107 3.46 -2.59 6.49
CA GLY A 107 3.95 -2.37 7.85
C GLY A 107 5.21 -3.20 8.17
N PRO A 108 5.33 -3.78 9.37
CA PRO A 108 6.56 -4.42 9.83
C PRO A 108 6.89 -5.68 9.04
N LEU A 109 8.18 -5.86 8.76
CA LEU A 109 8.70 -7.07 8.14
C LEU A 109 8.85 -8.19 9.19
N PRO A 110 8.67 -9.47 8.80
CA PRO A 110 9.03 -10.60 9.66
C PRO A 110 10.54 -10.61 9.92
N ALA A 111 10.96 -11.23 11.02
CA ALA A 111 12.38 -11.33 11.40
C ALA A 111 13.24 -12.02 10.33
N ARG A 112 12.64 -12.95 9.57
CA ARG A 112 13.27 -13.63 8.44
C ARG A 112 12.31 -13.56 7.25
N PRO A 113 12.39 -12.51 6.40
CA PRO A 113 11.58 -12.45 5.19
C PRO A 113 12.05 -13.52 4.19
N PRO A 114 11.19 -13.90 3.23
CA PRO A 114 11.58 -14.80 2.14
C PRO A 114 12.63 -14.14 1.24
N GLU A 115 13.27 -14.93 0.38
CA GLU A 115 14.37 -14.48 -0.49
C GLU A 115 13.96 -13.34 -1.44
N ARG A 116 12.73 -13.36 -1.95
CA ARG A 116 12.17 -12.28 -2.77
C ARG A 116 10.82 -11.83 -2.22
N TYR A 117 10.65 -10.52 -2.05
CA TYR A 117 9.40 -9.95 -1.60
C TYR A 117 9.25 -8.46 -1.94
N ALA A 118 8.00 -8.03 -1.96
CA ALA A 118 7.60 -6.64 -2.02
C ALA A 118 7.13 -6.14 -0.65
N ALA A 119 7.31 -4.85 -0.35
CA ALA A 119 6.78 -4.28 0.88
C ALA A 119 6.35 -2.82 0.78
N VAL A 120 5.44 -2.42 1.67
CA VAL A 120 5.16 -1.02 1.97
C VAL A 120 5.40 -0.78 3.45
N LEU A 121 6.41 0.03 3.76
CA LEU A 121 6.97 0.18 5.10
C LEU A 121 6.68 1.57 5.67
N ALA A 122 6.42 1.64 6.97
CA ALA A 122 6.22 2.90 7.68
C ALA A 122 7.52 3.63 8.05
N ALA A 123 8.65 2.93 7.94
CA ALA A 123 9.97 3.42 8.29
C ALA A 123 11.02 2.62 7.51
N TRP A 124 12.22 3.19 7.40
CA TRP A 124 13.34 2.51 6.79
C TRP A 124 13.69 1.24 7.58
N PRO A 125 13.90 0.08 6.92
CA PRO A 125 14.29 -1.14 7.62
C PRO A 125 15.69 -0.98 8.24
N PRO A 126 15.91 -1.40 9.50
CA PRO A 126 17.19 -1.18 10.19
C PRO A 126 18.36 -1.95 9.56
N ALA A 127 18.10 -3.07 8.90
CA ALA A 127 19.06 -3.80 8.08
C ALA A 127 18.75 -3.55 6.59
N LYS A 128 19.71 -3.76 5.69
CA LYS A 128 19.50 -3.77 4.24
C LYS A 128 18.96 -5.13 3.79
N PRO A 129 17.64 -5.32 3.61
CA PRO A 129 17.13 -6.63 3.22
C PRO A 129 17.42 -6.89 1.74
N LYS A 130 18.01 -8.05 1.44
CA LYS A 130 18.22 -8.50 0.05
C LYS A 130 16.91 -9.01 -0.55
N GLY A 131 16.75 -8.90 -1.87
CA GLY A 131 15.57 -9.36 -2.60
C GLY A 131 14.28 -8.59 -2.26
N CYS A 132 14.44 -7.39 -1.72
CA CYS A 132 13.34 -6.54 -1.28
C CYS A 132 13.07 -5.43 -2.28
N THR A 133 11.82 -5.33 -2.73
CA THR A 133 11.34 -4.17 -3.50
C THR A 133 10.28 -3.47 -2.67
N ALA A 134 10.60 -2.28 -2.14
CA ALA A 134 9.72 -1.63 -1.18
C ALA A 134 9.50 -0.14 -1.42
N VAL A 135 8.32 0.32 -1.05
CA VAL A 135 8.04 1.74 -0.85
C VAL A 135 8.05 2.00 0.66
N VAL A 136 8.92 2.90 1.10
CA VAL A 136 8.89 3.44 2.46
C VAL A 136 8.07 4.70 2.45
N ALA A 137 6.98 4.71 3.23
CA ALA A 137 6.11 5.85 3.46
C ALA A 137 6.27 6.31 4.92
N PRO A 138 7.41 6.96 5.27
CA PRO A 138 7.62 7.50 6.60
C PRO A 138 6.54 8.50 7.01
N ARG A 139 6.24 8.51 8.31
CA ARG A 139 5.38 9.52 8.94
C ARG A 139 6.14 10.84 9.14
N VAL A 140 6.49 11.48 8.04
CA VAL A 140 7.08 12.82 7.99
C VAL A 140 6.16 13.77 7.25
N HIS A 141 6.19 15.04 7.63
CA HIS A 141 5.45 16.10 6.95
C HIS A 141 6.44 17.17 6.45
N PRO A 142 6.44 17.50 5.14
CA PRO A 142 5.58 16.94 4.08
C PRO A 142 5.91 15.45 3.79
N PRO A 143 4.96 14.66 3.23
CA PRO A 143 5.17 13.25 2.94
C PRO A 143 6.32 13.01 1.95
N GLN A 144 7.21 12.10 2.32
CA GLN A 144 8.32 11.62 1.49
C GLN A 144 8.18 10.12 1.29
N PHE A 145 8.51 9.62 0.10
CA PHE A 145 8.38 8.22 -0.28
C PHE A 145 9.72 7.69 -0.78
N GLY A 146 10.36 6.84 0.02
CA GLY A 146 11.60 6.17 -0.36
C GLY A 146 11.31 4.93 -1.21
N VAL A 147 12.08 4.69 -2.26
CA VAL A 147 12.03 3.44 -3.02
C VAL A 147 13.28 2.62 -2.72
N ILE A 148 13.09 1.39 -2.24
CA ILE A 148 14.14 0.43 -1.94
C ILE A 148 14.09 -0.68 -2.97
N ILE A 149 15.25 -1.02 -3.53
CA ILE A 149 15.46 -2.22 -4.36
C ILE A 149 16.70 -2.93 -3.83
N ASP A 150 16.58 -4.23 -3.54
CA ASP A 150 17.65 -5.08 -3.00
C ASP A 150 18.38 -4.51 -1.77
N GLY A 151 17.63 -3.76 -0.95
CA GLY A 151 18.14 -3.16 0.28
C GLY A 151 18.87 -1.83 0.09
N GLU A 152 18.86 -1.29 -1.13
CA GLU A 152 19.45 0.01 -1.46
C GLU A 152 18.38 1.06 -1.77
N GLN A 153 18.57 2.26 -1.23
CA GLN A 153 17.70 3.41 -1.54
C GLN A 153 18.00 3.89 -2.94
N GLN A 154 17.02 3.78 -3.82
CA GLN A 154 17.14 4.26 -5.20
C GLN A 154 16.86 5.76 -5.27
N CYS A 155 15.78 6.19 -4.63
CA CYS A 155 15.38 7.59 -4.61
C CYS A 155 14.43 7.89 -3.45
N VAL A 156 14.23 9.19 -3.20
CA VAL A 156 13.18 9.72 -2.33
C VAL A 156 12.32 10.66 -3.14
N LEU A 157 11.01 10.43 -3.12
CA LEU A 157 10.02 11.14 -3.90
C LEU A 157 9.12 11.97 -2.97
N GLN A 158 8.78 13.19 -3.38
CA GLN A 158 7.95 14.09 -2.59
C GLN A 158 7.04 14.93 -3.49
N GLY A 159 6.17 15.73 -2.88
CA GLY A 159 5.26 16.62 -3.60
C GLY A 159 4.01 15.91 -4.12
N SER A 160 3.23 16.64 -4.94
CA SER A 160 1.89 16.22 -5.37
C SER A 160 1.82 14.89 -6.12
N LYS A 161 2.94 14.45 -6.69
CA LYS A 161 3.05 13.20 -7.46
C LYS A 161 3.90 12.13 -6.77
N GLY A 162 4.47 12.43 -5.59
CA GLY A 162 5.47 11.59 -4.94
C GLY A 162 4.97 10.17 -4.68
N ALA A 163 3.77 10.04 -4.09
CA ALA A 163 3.14 8.75 -3.84
C ALA A 163 2.92 7.93 -5.12
N PHE A 164 2.38 8.56 -6.16
CA PHE A 164 2.10 7.89 -7.43
C PHE A 164 3.38 7.46 -8.14
N HIS A 165 4.41 8.31 -8.17
CA HIS A 165 5.71 7.94 -8.73
C HIS A 165 6.34 6.77 -7.97
N ALA A 166 6.25 6.74 -6.64
CA ALA A 166 6.78 5.65 -5.84
C ALA A 166 6.08 4.31 -6.16
N LEU A 167 4.74 4.34 -6.26
CA LEU A 167 3.95 3.16 -6.66
C LEU A 167 4.25 2.73 -8.10
N LEU A 168 4.44 3.68 -9.02
CA LEU A 168 4.80 3.37 -10.41
C LEU A 168 6.18 2.74 -10.52
N LEU A 169 7.17 3.20 -9.76
CA LEU A 169 8.50 2.59 -9.72
C LEU A 169 8.45 1.18 -9.13
N LEU A 170 7.67 0.97 -8.07
CA LEU A 170 7.42 -0.36 -7.50
C LEU A 170 6.82 -1.30 -8.53
N LEU A 171 5.78 -0.86 -9.25
CA LEU A 171 5.13 -1.65 -10.30
C LEU A 171 6.03 -1.88 -11.51
N LEU A 172 6.82 -0.87 -11.91
CA LEU A 172 7.76 -0.97 -13.03
C LEU A 172 8.85 -1.99 -12.74
N HIS A 173 9.39 -1.98 -11.52
CA HIS A 173 10.37 -2.97 -11.10
C HIS A 173 9.74 -4.37 -11.08
N ALA A 174 8.55 -4.52 -10.48
CA ALA A 174 7.85 -5.79 -10.46
C ALA A 174 7.55 -6.33 -11.88
N HIS A 175 7.25 -5.42 -12.82
CA HIS A 175 7.05 -5.77 -14.23
C HIS A 175 8.32 -6.29 -14.89
N LYS A 176 9.46 -5.63 -14.66
CA LYS A 176 10.74 -5.96 -15.33
C LYS A 176 11.49 -7.12 -14.69
N GLU A 177 11.54 -7.17 -13.35
CA GLU A 177 12.46 -8.02 -12.59
C GLU A 177 11.78 -9.16 -11.81
N ASP A 178 10.47 -9.02 -11.52
CA ASP A 178 9.67 -10.01 -10.77
C ASP A 178 8.63 -10.73 -11.64
N GLY A 179 8.92 -10.88 -12.94
CA GLY A 179 8.10 -11.67 -13.87
C GLY A 179 6.67 -11.13 -14.02
N GLY A 180 6.47 -9.81 -13.91
CA GLY A 180 5.14 -9.23 -14.05
C GLY A 180 4.26 -9.42 -12.82
N SER A 181 4.82 -9.67 -11.64
CA SER A 181 4.07 -9.93 -10.41
C SER A 181 4.56 -9.10 -9.23
N LEU A 182 3.65 -8.45 -8.50
CA LEU A 182 3.99 -7.73 -7.27
C LEU A 182 3.57 -8.57 -6.07
N GLY A 183 4.56 -9.04 -5.28
CA GLY A 183 4.30 -9.80 -4.05
C GLY A 183 3.50 -11.09 -4.26
N GLY A 184 3.65 -11.70 -5.44
CA GLY A 184 2.94 -12.91 -5.85
C GLY A 184 1.63 -12.66 -6.61
N VAL A 185 1.21 -11.40 -6.78
CA VAL A 185 0.02 -11.04 -7.55
C VAL A 185 0.41 -10.60 -8.96
N PRO A 186 0.01 -11.35 -10.01
CA PRO A 186 0.28 -10.96 -11.39
C PRO A 186 -0.37 -9.61 -11.73
N LEU A 187 0.36 -8.72 -12.37
CA LEU A 187 -0.14 -7.39 -12.75
C LEU A 187 -1.22 -7.48 -13.85
N ASP A 188 -1.18 -8.51 -14.69
CA ASP A 188 -2.19 -8.81 -15.71
C ASP A 188 -3.41 -9.59 -15.16
N ASN A 189 -3.48 -9.85 -13.86
CA ASN A 189 -4.64 -10.49 -13.25
C ASN A 189 -5.93 -9.69 -13.58
N HIS A 190 -7.01 -10.37 -13.96
CA HIS A 190 -8.26 -9.75 -14.38
C HIS A 190 -8.93 -8.85 -13.31
N LEU A 191 -8.63 -9.04 -12.03
CA LEU A 191 -9.09 -8.20 -10.91
C LEU A 191 -8.18 -7.00 -10.65
N VAL A 192 -6.94 -7.02 -11.14
CA VAL A 192 -5.92 -5.98 -10.94
C VAL A 192 -5.77 -5.09 -12.17
N ARG A 193 -5.60 -5.71 -13.35
CA ARG A 193 -5.50 -5.07 -14.68
C ARG A 193 -4.42 -3.97 -14.79
N LEU A 194 -3.39 -4.02 -13.96
CA LEU A 194 -2.29 -3.05 -13.95
C LEU A 194 -1.26 -3.31 -15.05
N GLY A 195 -1.20 -4.49 -15.65
CA GLY A 195 -0.29 -4.79 -16.75
C GLY A 195 -0.55 -3.93 -18.01
N ALA A 196 -1.76 -3.39 -18.16
CA ALA A 196 -2.10 -2.44 -19.21
C ALA A 196 -1.32 -1.12 -19.10
N LEU A 197 -0.80 -0.76 -17.92
CA LEU A 197 0.03 0.45 -17.72
C LEU A 197 1.34 0.40 -18.51
N PHE A 198 1.84 -0.80 -18.82
CA PHE A 198 3.13 -1.01 -19.48
C PHE A 198 3.00 -1.34 -20.97
N LYS A 199 1.77 -1.49 -21.47
CA LYS A 199 1.52 -1.72 -22.89
C LYS A 199 1.51 -0.36 -23.62
N PRO A 200 2.25 -0.20 -24.73
CA PRO A 200 2.12 0.99 -25.56
C PRO A 200 0.66 1.11 -26.02
N ARG A 201 0.10 2.33 -25.96
CA ARG A 201 -1.21 2.57 -26.57
C ARG A 201 -1.03 2.48 -28.09
N PRO A 202 -1.95 1.79 -28.79
CA PRO A 202 -1.96 1.79 -30.25
C PRO A 202 -2.16 3.20 -30.82
#